data_AF-A0A7C2WI04-F1
#
_entry.id   AF-A0A7C2WI04-F1
#
_cell.length_a   1.000
_cell.length_b   1.000
_cell.length_c   1.000
_cell.angle_alpha   90.00
_cell.angle_beta   90.00
_cell.angle_gamma   90.00
#
_symmetry.space_group_name_H-M   'P 1'
#
loop_
_entity.id
_entity.type
_entity.pdbx_description
1 polymer ?
#
loop_
_entity_poly.entity_id
_entity_poly.type
_entity_poly.pdbx_seq_one_letter_code
_entity_poly.pdbx_strand_id
1 'polypeptide(L)'
;MTSELLLTRADLELAPGDGQDKDNESIDDIKSYHDCLVGSYMSYLKAAGYSKIPHEVKVFEQAARRFLNKFPDPQEWVTLSVEEQYRCDHKERSFVHYLILRRLFPMPLPYMLTPKRRFYQMATRLMERETYQYYKEAAQRLGYKEQDIKSQFCALLCLMAWSQKSIDALTLNDLETFIQQLQKAYLAAKRRHKSVKNGLPSRWTNQLSSLRNVLYHMGIIPQLSRSTRRTSFEKQWKDIPPGIAAPVHRYLRQMGLSLRPE
;
A
#
# COMPACT_ATOMS: atom_id res chain seq x y z
N MET A 1 -16.92 -0.48 21.64
CA MET A 1 -17.94 -1.42 21.13
C MET A 1 -17.93 -1.34 19.62
N THR A 2 -17.19 -2.24 18.97
CA THR A 2 -16.92 -2.24 17.54
C THR A 2 -17.51 -3.52 16.95
N SER A 3 -18.64 -3.41 16.27
CA SER A 3 -19.18 -4.49 15.45
C SER A 3 -18.32 -4.61 14.18
N GLU A 4 -17.39 -5.55 14.21
CA GLU A 4 -16.77 -6.09 13.00
C GLU A 4 -17.78 -7.04 12.34
N LEU A 5 -18.52 -6.54 11.35
CA LEU A 5 -19.20 -7.40 10.39
C LEU A 5 -18.15 -7.93 9.40
N LEU A 6 -17.56 -9.06 9.76
CA LEU A 6 -16.81 -9.94 8.86
C LEU A 6 -17.80 -10.59 7.89
N LEU A 7 -17.89 -10.05 6.67
CA LEU A 7 -18.53 -10.74 5.56
C LEU A 7 -17.47 -11.63 4.89
N THR A 8 -17.30 -12.83 5.43
CA THR A 8 -16.49 -13.90 4.82
C THR A 8 -17.41 -14.83 4.03
N ARG A 9 -17.18 -14.91 2.71
CA ARG A 9 -17.84 -15.77 1.72
C ARG A 9 -17.31 -17.22 1.81
N ALA A 10 -17.37 -17.82 2.99
CA ALA A 10 -17.06 -19.25 3.16
C ALA A 10 -18.33 -19.95 3.65
N ASP A 11 -18.63 -21.12 3.08
CA ASP A 11 -19.75 -22.03 3.39
C ASP A 11 -20.93 -22.03 2.39
N LEU A 12 -20.64 -22.12 1.09
CA LEU A 12 -21.60 -22.67 0.11
C LEU A 12 -20.99 -23.92 -0.53
N GLU A 13 -20.91 -25.00 0.25
CA GLU A 13 -20.70 -26.36 -0.30
C GLU A 13 -22.03 -26.93 -0.81
N LEU A 14 -21.94 -27.50 -2.00
CA LEU A 14 -23.01 -27.95 -2.88
C LEU A 14 -23.68 -29.25 -2.38
N ALA A 15 -25.01 -29.25 -2.34
CA ALA A 15 -25.82 -30.47 -2.49
C ALA A 15 -26.71 -30.35 -3.75
N PRO A 16 -26.78 -31.37 -4.63
CA PRO A 16 -27.51 -31.29 -5.90
C PRO A 16 -29.01 -31.56 -5.68
N GLY A 17 -29.86 -30.72 -6.28
CA GLY A 17 -31.31 -30.80 -6.19
C GLY A 17 -31.94 -29.54 -6.79
N ASP A 18 -32.67 -29.74 -7.89
CA ASP A 18 -33.49 -28.81 -8.69
C ASP A 18 -32.92 -27.48 -9.21
N GLY A 19 -32.85 -27.39 -10.54
CA GLY A 19 -32.16 -26.34 -11.31
C GLY A 19 -33.06 -25.22 -11.83
N GLN A 20 -34.09 -24.81 -11.09
CA GLN A 20 -34.90 -23.63 -11.46
C GLN A 20 -35.12 -22.65 -10.30
N ASP A 21 -35.19 -23.13 -9.04
CA ASP A 21 -35.25 -22.26 -7.85
C ASP A 21 -33.85 -21.78 -7.41
N LYS A 22 -32.81 -22.57 -7.65
CA LYS A 22 -31.42 -22.23 -7.31
C LYS A 22 -30.87 -21.02 -8.06
N ASP A 23 -31.32 -20.80 -9.30
CA ASP A 23 -30.86 -19.67 -10.12
C ASP A 23 -31.47 -18.35 -9.63
N ASN A 24 -32.71 -18.37 -9.15
CA ASN A 24 -33.36 -17.19 -8.58
C ASN A 24 -32.81 -16.84 -7.19
N GLU A 25 -32.58 -17.85 -6.34
CA GLU A 25 -31.93 -17.65 -5.03
C GLU A 25 -30.51 -17.08 -5.19
N SER A 26 -29.72 -17.61 -6.13
CA SER A 26 -28.37 -17.13 -6.43
C SER A 26 -28.36 -15.67 -6.92
N ILE A 27 -29.32 -15.27 -7.76
CA ILE A 27 -29.42 -13.90 -8.26
C ILE A 27 -29.82 -12.92 -7.14
N ASP A 28 -30.76 -13.30 -6.27
CA ASP A 28 -31.20 -12.46 -5.17
C ASP A 28 -30.13 -12.35 -4.06
N ASP A 29 -29.34 -13.41 -3.85
CA ASP A 29 -28.16 -13.38 -2.98
C ASP A 29 -27.08 -12.42 -3.50
N ILE A 30 -26.80 -12.44 -4.80
CA ILE A 30 -25.83 -11.52 -5.42
C ILE A 30 -26.29 -10.06 -5.30
N LYS A 31 -27.58 -9.78 -5.56
CA LYS A 31 -28.13 -8.43 -5.40
C LYS A 31 -28.05 -7.96 -3.95
N SER A 32 -28.41 -8.83 -3.00
CA SER A 32 -28.32 -8.54 -1.56
C SER A 32 -26.88 -8.21 -1.13
N TYR A 33 -25.92 -8.99 -1.61
CA TYR A 33 -24.49 -8.73 -1.39
C TYR A 33 -24.04 -7.39 -2.00
N HIS A 34 -24.46 -7.09 -3.23
CA HIS A 34 -24.15 -5.83 -3.90
C HIS A 34 -24.73 -4.62 -3.17
N ASP A 35 -25.98 -4.69 -2.72
CA ASP A 35 -26.62 -3.63 -1.95
C ASP A 35 -25.91 -3.42 -0.60
N CYS A 36 -25.44 -4.50 0.04
CA CYS A 36 -24.62 -4.40 1.24
C CYS A 36 -23.29 -3.68 0.98
N LEU A 37 -22.57 -4.05 -0.08
CA LEU A 37 -21.31 -3.40 -0.46
C LEU A 37 -21.49 -1.91 -0.78
N VAL A 38 -22.52 -1.58 -1.56
CA VAL A 38 -22.84 -0.19 -1.89
C VAL A 38 -23.22 0.58 -0.63
N GLY A 39 -24.11 0.04 0.22
CA GLY A 39 -24.50 0.67 1.48
C GLY A 39 -23.31 0.93 2.41
N SER A 40 -22.39 -0.03 2.52
CA SER A 40 -21.14 0.10 3.27
C SER A 40 -20.23 1.20 2.70
N TYR A 41 -20.08 1.26 1.38
CA TYR A 41 -19.33 2.31 0.70
C TYR A 41 -19.94 3.71 0.92
N MET A 42 -21.26 3.83 0.81
CA MET A 42 -21.96 5.10 1.04
C MET A 42 -21.82 5.57 2.49
N SER A 43 -21.88 4.64 3.45
CA SER A 43 -21.63 4.92 4.86
C SER A 43 -20.21 5.41 5.10
N TYR A 44 -19.22 4.78 4.46
CA TYR A 44 -17.83 5.25 4.47
C TYR A 44 -17.70 6.66 3.89
N LEU A 45 -18.29 6.95 2.73
CA LEU A 45 -18.20 8.27 2.10
C LEU A 45 -18.79 9.36 3.00
N LYS A 46 -19.90 9.06 3.69
CA LYS A 46 -20.53 9.95 4.67
C LYS A 46 -19.59 10.21 5.85
N ALA A 47 -19.06 9.15 6.47
CA ALA A 47 -18.16 9.25 7.62
C ALA A 47 -16.84 9.97 7.28
N ALA A 48 -16.30 9.76 6.07
CA ALA A 48 -15.09 10.41 5.58
C ALA A 48 -15.33 11.84 5.06
N GLY A 49 -16.56 12.38 5.19
CA GLY A 49 -16.92 13.75 4.86
C GLY A 49 -17.00 14.06 3.36
N TYR A 50 -17.16 13.05 2.51
CA TYR A 50 -17.38 13.24 1.07
C TYR A 50 -18.83 13.61 0.73
N SER A 51 -19.78 13.44 1.66
CA SER A 51 -21.21 13.61 1.42
C SER A 51 -21.73 15.05 1.55
N LYS A 52 -20.89 16.07 1.34
CA LYS A 52 -21.31 17.48 1.52
C LYS A 52 -22.23 17.98 0.41
N ILE A 53 -22.19 17.35 -0.77
CA ILE A 53 -22.98 17.74 -1.94
C ILE A 53 -23.87 16.54 -2.34
N PRO A 54 -25.21 16.64 -2.18
CA PRO A 54 -26.12 15.52 -2.45
C PRO A 54 -26.01 14.94 -3.87
N HIS A 55 -25.75 15.79 -4.87
CA HIS A 55 -25.56 15.34 -6.25
C HIS A 55 -24.32 14.45 -6.41
N GLU A 56 -23.21 14.76 -5.72
CA GLU A 56 -22.00 13.94 -5.80
C GLU A 56 -22.20 12.56 -5.19
N VAL A 57 -22.97 12.47 -4.10
CA VAL A 57 -23.30 11.21 -3.42
C VAL A 57 -24.02 10.25 -4.37
N LYS A 58 -25.04 10.74 -5.10
CA LYS A 58 -25.75 9.94 -6.11
C LYS A 58 -24.83 9.45 -7.22
N VAL A 59 -23.90 10.29 -7.67
CA VAL A 59 -22.92 9.92 -8.71
C VAL A 59 -21.99 8.80 -8.23
N PHE A 60 -21.56 8.82 -6.96
CA PHE A 60 -20.73 7.74 -6.40
C PHE A 60 -21.50 6.43 -6.26
N GLU A 61 -22.75 6.48 -5.82
CA GLU A 61 -23.61 5.31 -5.71
C GLU A 61 -23.84 4.66 -7.09
N GLN A 62 -24.23 5.46 -8.08
CA GLN A 62 -24.43 4.99 -9.45
C GLN A 62 -23.16 4.39 -10.05
N ALA A 63 -21.99 4.98 -9.77
CA ALA A 63 -20.72 4.44 -10.22
C ALA A 63 -20.39 3.10 -9.54
N ALA A 64 -20.66 2.94 -8.25
CA ALA A 64 -20.47 1.67 -7.55
C ALA A 64 -21.39 0.57 -8.12
N ARG A 65 -22.67 0.89 -8.33
CA ARG A 65 -23.64 -0.04 -8.96
C ARG A 65 -23.22 -0.41 -10.38
N ARG A 66 -22.79 0.56 -11.19
CA ARG A 66 -22.31 0.29 -12.55
C ARG A 66 -21.05 -0.58 -12.56
N PHE A 67 -20.16 -0.42 -11.58
CA PHE A 67 -19.01 -1.32 -11.43
C PHE A 67 -19.46 -2.75 -11.13
N LEU A 68 -20.36 -2.95 -10.16
CA LEU A 68 -20.88 -4.27 -9.79
C LEU A 68 -21.71 -4.94 -10.89
N ASN A 69 -22.41 -4.15 -11.71
CA ASN A 69 -23.09 -4.66 -12.91
C ASN A 69 -22.10 -5.16 -13.98
N LYS A 70 -20.90 -4.57 -14.07
CA LYS A 70 -19.84 -5.02 -14.99
C LYS A 70 -19.07 -6.21 -14.42
N PHE A 71 -18.89 -6.24 -13.10
CA PHE A 71 -18.12 -7.25 -12.37
C PHE A 71 -18.95 -7.73 -11.17
N PRO A 72 -19.86 -8.70 -11.38
CA PRO A 72 -20.66 -9.26 -10.30
C PRO A 72 -19.79 -9.82 -9.17
N ASP A 73 -18.66 -10.43 -9.53
CA ASP A 73 -17.56 -10.69 -8.62
C ASP A 73 -16.45 -9.64 -8.80
N PRO A 74 -16.20 -8.76 -7.80
CA PRO A 74 -15.13 -7.77 -7.86
C PRO A 74 -13.73 -8.35 -8.07
N GLN A 75 -13.50 -9.64 -7.76
CA GLN A 75 -12.21 -10.28 -8.00
C GLN A 75 -11.89 -10.44 -9.48
N GLU A 76 -12.89 -10.53 -10.36
CA GLU A 76 -12.68 -10.57 -11.81
C GLU A 76 -11.99 -9.32 -12.32
N TRP A 77 -12.20 -8.16 -11.67
CA TRP A 77 -11.50 -6.93 -12.03
C TRP A 77 -9.97 -7.04 -11.83
N VAL A 78 -9.52 -7.84 -10.87
CA VAL A 78 -8.09 -8.02 -10.54
C VAL A 78 -7.34 -8.77 -11.65
N THR A 79 -8.03 -9.66 -12.37
CA THR A 79 -7.44 -10.51 -13.42
C THR A 79 -7.28 -9.78 -14.76
N LEU A 80 -7.98 -8.65 -14.94
CA LEU A 80 -7.90 -7.81 -16.13
C LEU A 80 -6.50 -7.21 -16.34
N SER A 81 -6.22 -6.85 -17.60
CA SER A 81 -5.04 -6.03 -17.92
C SER A 81 -5.11 -4.65 -17.26
N VAL A 82 -3.97 -3.98 -17.09
CA VAL A 82 -3.95 -2.62 -16.49
C VAL A 82 -4.74 -1.64 -17.34
N GLU A 83 -4.67 -1.78 -18.66
CA GLU A 83 -5.38 -0.95 -19.61
C GLU A 83 -6.88 -1.05 -19.40
N GLU A 84 -7.41 -2.26 -19.22
CA GLU A 84 -8.83 -2.52 -18.94
C GLU A 84 -9.24 -2.05 -17.55
N GLN A 85 -8.40 -2.28 -16.54
CA GLN A 85 -8.60 -1.75 -15.19
C GLN A 85 -8.70 -0.21 -15.18
N TYR A 86 -7.97 0.46 -16.08
CA TYR A 86 -7.99 1.91 -16.24
C TYR A 86 -9.14 2.45 -17.12
N ARG A 87 -9.85 1.59 -17.86
CA ARG A 87 -11.08 1.98 -18.58
C ARG A 87 -12.24 2.29 -17.62
N CYS A 88 -12.18 1.80 -16.39
CA CYS A 88 -13.09 2.20 -15.33
C CYS A 88 -12.95 3.71 -15.07
N ASP A 89 -14.08 4.41 -14.99
CA ASP A 89 -14.03 5.86 -14.78
C ASP A 89 -13.47 6.21 -13.38
N HIS A 90 -13.22 7.49 -13.12
CA HIS A 90 -12.60 7.90 -11.86
C HIS A 90 -13.52 7.72 -10.62
N LYS A 91 -14.84 7.59 -10.80
CA LYS A 91 -15.82 7.34 -9.73
C LYS A 91 -15.91 5.84 -9.44
N GLU A 92 -15.96 4.99 -10.47
CA GLU A 92 -15.85 3.53 -10.37
C GLU A 92 -14.54 3.15 -9.68
N ARG A 93 -13.42 3.77 -10.09
CA ARG A 93 -12.13 3.56 -9.42
C ARG A 93 -12.10 4.03 -7.96
N SER A 94 -12.94 4.99 -7.58
CA SER A 94 -13.08 5.37 -6.17
C SER A 94 -13.72 4.22 -5.37
N PHE A 95 -14.71 3.53 -5.93
CA PHE A 95 -15.29 2.34 -5.32
C PHE A 95 -14.27 1.18 -5.27
N VAL A 96 -13.52 0.92 -6.34
CA VAL A 96 -12.41 -0.05 -6.33
C VAL A 96 -11.38 0.26 -5.24
N HIS A 97 -10.98 1.53 -5.09
CA HIS A 97 -10.06 1.95 -4.02
C HIS A 97 -10.64 1.68 -2.63
N TYR A 98 -11.95 1.86 -2.44
CA TYR A 98 -12.64 1.49 -1.22
C TYR A 98 -12.57 -0.02 -0.95
N LEU A 99 -12.86 -0.87 -1.94
CA LEU A 99 -12.81 -2.33 -1.80
C LEU A 99 -11.39 -2.82 -1.45
N ILE A 100 -10.37 -2.25 -2.10
CA ILE A 100 -8.97 -2.54 -1.81
C ILE A 100 -8.60 -2.15 -0.37
N LEU A 101 -9.01 -0.96 0.09
CA LEU A 101 -8.72 -0.50 1.44
C LEU A 101 -9.48 -1.31 2.50
N ARG A 102 -10.66 -1.85 2.17
CA ARG A 102 -11.39 -2.84 2.99
C ARG A 102 -10.78 -4.23 2.97
N ARG A 103 -9.71 -4.45 2.20
CA ARG A 103 -9.04 -5.75 2.05
C ARG A 103 -9.95 -6.86 1.50
N LEU A 104 -10.85 -6.49 0.59
CA LEU A 104 -11.70 -7.46 -0.11
C LEU A 104 -10.97 -8.16 -1.27
N PHE A 105 -9.93 -7.51 -1.80
CA PHE A 105 -8.99 -8.11 -2.74
C PHE A 105 -7.67 -7.32 -2.77
N PRO A 106 -6.56 -7.95 -3.19
CA PRO A 106 -5.27 -7.29 -3.29
C PRO A 106 -5.23 -6.29 -4.44
N MET A 107 -4.48 -5.19 -4.26
CA MET A 107 -4.20 -4.28 -5.36
C MET A 107 -3.22 -4.94 -6.35
N PRO A 108 -3.54 -5.02 -7.66
CA PRO A 108 -2.63 -5.59 -8.66
C PRO A 108 -1.33 -4.78 -8.77
N LEU A 109 -0.17 -5.43 -8.82
CA LEU A 109 1.13 -4.77 -8.96
C LEU A 109 1.24 -3.90 -10.22
N PRO A 110 0.76 -4.34 -11.40
CA PRO A 110 0.81 -3.49 -12.60
C PRO A 110 -0.05 -2.23 -12.46
N TYR A 111 -1.20 -2.33 -11.77
CA TYR A 111 -2.04 -1.19 -11.38
C TYR A 111 -1.36 -0.28 -10.34
N MET A 112 -0.35 -0.78 -9.62
CA MET A 112 0.32 0.04 -8.62
C MET A 112 1.21 1.12 -9.21
N LEU A 113 1.79 0.81 -10.37
CA LEU A 113 2.81 1.60 -11.05
C LEU A 113 2.23 2.83 -11.76
N THR A 114 0.92 3.00 -11.73
CA THR A 114 0.20 4.11 -12.32
C THR A 114 -0.25 5.11 -11.24
N PRO A 115 -0.37 6.42 -11.55
CA PRO A 115 -0.77 7.41 -10.56
C PRO A 115 -2.19 7.18 -10.01
N LYS A 116 -2.36 7.21 -8.69
CA LYS A 116 -3.68 7.15 -8.03
C LYS A 116 -3.92 8.39 -7.16
N ARG A 117 -4.59 9.40 -7.72
CA ARG A 117 -4.82 10.68 -7.01
C ARG A 117 -5.73 10.53 -5.77
N ARG A 118 -6.75 9.65 -5.84
CA ARG A 118 -7.76 9.50 -4.77
C ARG A 118 -7.44 8.45 -3.73
N PHE A 119 -6.70 7.40 -4.08
CA PHE A 119 -6.39 6.28 -3.19
C PHE A 119 -5.82 6.73 -1.84
N TYR A 120 -4.76 7.54 -1.87
CA TYR A 120 -4.14 8.10 -0.66
C TYR A 120 -5.10 8.97 0.16
N GLN A 121 -5.90 9.80 -0.52
CA GLN A 121 -6.84 10.71 0.15
C GLN A 121 -7.95 9.94 0.86
N MET A 122 -8.46 8.87 0.23
CA MET A 122 -9.46 8.00 0.84
C MET A 122 -8.89 7.29 2.07
N ALA A 123 -7.73 6.66 1.93
CA ALA A 123 -7.08 5.96 3.03
C ALA A 123 -6.87 6.88 4.25
N THR A 124 -6.23 8.03 4.05
CA THR A 124 -5.85 8.92 5.16
C THR A 124 -7.00 9.71 5.79
N ARG A 125 -8.15 9.83 5.11
CA ARG A 125 -9.32 10.51 5.67
C ARG A 125 -10.02 9.71 6.76
N LEU A 126 -10.06 8.38 6.64
CA LEU A 126 -10.79 7.55 7.59
C LEU A 126 -10.10 6.21 7.86
N MET A 127 -9.96 5.33 6.87
CA MET A 127 -9.56 3.94 7.10
C MET A 127 -8.16 3.76 7.70
N GLU A 128 -7.20 4.54 7.22
CA GLU A 128 -5.78 4.49 7.62
C GLU A 128 -5.36 5.82 8.25
N ARG A 129 -6.31 6.55 8.84
CA ARG A 129 -6.07 7.87 9.43
C ARG A 129 -5.09 7.77 10.61
N GLU A 130 -5.33 6.84 11.51
CA GLU A 130 -4.51 6.63 12.71
C GLU A 130 -3.14 6.09 12.33
N THR A 131 -3.10 5.07 11.47
CA THR A 131 -1.88 4.55 10.85
C THR A 131 -1.03 5.66 10.21
N TYR A 132 -1.68 6.59 9.51
CA TYR A 132 -0.99 7.73 8.89
C TYR A 132 -0.41 8.70 9.93
N GLN A 133 -1.14 9.01 11.00
CA GLN A 133 -0.61 9.89 12.05
C GLN A 133 0.58 9.26 12.75
N TYR A 134 0.47 7.99 13.13
CA TYR A 134 1.56 7.25 13.77
C TYR A 134 2.81 7.18 12.88
N TYR A 135 2.62 6.85 11.59
CA TYR A 135 3.71 6.86 10.61
C TYR A 135 4.30 8.26 10.42
N LYS A 136 3.46 9.29 10.32
CA LYS A 136 3.89 10.68 10.12
C LYS A 136 4.76 11.15 11.28
N GLU A 137 4.36 10.90 12.52
CA GLU A 137 5.14 11.26 13.70
C GLU A 137 6.52 10.59 13.68
N ALA A 138 6.59 9.29 13.39
CA ALA A 138 7.84 8.56 13.27
C ALA A 138 8.74 9.13 12.16
N ALA A 139 8.17 9.41 10.98
CA ALA A 139 8.92 9.97 9.87
C ALA A 139 9.40 11.41 10.11
N GLN A 140 8.62 12.23 10.83
CA GLN A 140 9.02 13.57 11.24
C GLN A 140 10.20 13.54 12.22
N ARG A 141 10.22 12.60 13.17
CA ARG A 141 11.36 12.40 14.09
C ARG A 141 12.66 12.05 13.35
N LEU A 142 12.55 11.40 12.19
CA LEU A 142 13.68 11.08 11.32
C LEU A 142 14.04 12.23 10.36
N GLY A 143 13.38 13.38 10.44
CA GLY A 143 13.67 14.57 9.65
C GLY A 143 13.10 14.57 8.22
N TYR A 144 12.16 13.67 7.90
CA TYR A 144 11.52 13.67 6.59
C TYR A 144 10.55 14.85 6.43
N LYS A 145 10.55 15.48 5.25
CA LYS A 145 9.62 16.57 4.91
C LYS A 145 8.23 16.01 4.61
N GLU A 146 7.20 16.82 4.81
CA GLU A 146 5.80 16.39 4.65
C GLU A 146 5.50 15.76 3.27
N GLN A 147 6.06 16.32 2.19
CA GLN A 147 5.89 15.78 0.83
C GLN A 147 6.48 14.37 0.68
N ASP A 148 7.61 14.12 1.32
CA ASP A 148 8.27 12.81 1.33
C ASP A 148 7.45 11.83 2.17
N ILE A 149 6.96 12.24 3.33
CA ILE A 149 6.10 11.42 4.19
C ILE A 149 4.85 10.96 3.43
N LYS A 150 4.16 11.88 2.73
CA LYS A 150 3.00 11.54 1.89
C LYS A 150 3.37 10.51 0.82
N SER A 151 4.49 10.74 0.15
CA SER A 151 4.99 9.85 -0.90
C SER A 151 5.39 8.47 -0.39
N GLN A 152 6.02 8.37 0.78
CA GLN A 152 6.39 7.12 1.43
C GLN A 152 5.16 6.37 1.92
N PHE A 153 4.21 7.07 2.54
CA PHE A 153 2.97 6.46 3.02
C PHE A 153 2.11 5.93 1.87
N CYS A 154 2.09 6.59 0.72
CA CYS A 154 1.49 6.01 -0.49
C CYS A 154 2.09 4.65 -0.87
N ALA A 155 3.41 4.48 -0.73
CA ALA A 155 4.07 3.20 -0.98
C ALA A 155 3.72 2.16 0.09
N LEU A 156 3.62 2.57 1.36
CA LEU A 156 3.15 1.72 2.46
C LEU A 156 1.71 1.23 2.22
N LEU A 157 0.80 2.12 1.85
CA LEU A 157 -0.57 1.74 1.51
C LEU A 157 -0.63 0.74 0.36
N CYS A 158 0.27 0.85 -0.62
CA CYS A 158 0.39 -0.15 -1.67
C CYS A 158 0.89 -1.49 -1.10
N LEU A 159 1.93 -1.50 -0.28
CA LEU A 159 2.42 -2.73 0.36
C LEU A 159 1.32 -3.41 1.20
N MET A 160 0.60 -2.66 2.04
CA MET A 160 -0.53 -3.16 2.84
C MET A 160 -1.65 -3.69 1.95
N ALA A 161 -2.00 -2.96 0.89
CA ALA A 161 -3.02 -3.39 -0.07
C ALA A 161 -2.61 -4.61 -0.91
N TRP A 162 -1.34 -4.84 -1.19
CA TRP A 162 -0.89 -6.04 -1.90
C TRP A 162 -0.79 -7.25 -0.97
N SER A 163 -0.23 -7.06 0.22
CA SER A 163 -0.06 -8.13 1.22
C SER A 163 -1.34 -8.46 1.97
N GLN A 164 -2.35 -7.59 1.90
CA GLN A 164 -3.60 -7.65 2.68
C GLN A 164 -3.37 -7.66 4.21
N LYS A 165 -2.27 -7.04 4.66
CA LYS A 165 -1.87 -6.97 6.08
C LYS A 165 -1.97 -5.55 6.63
N SER A 166 -2.24 -5.44 7.93
CA SER A 166 -2.09 -4.18 8.67
C SER A 166 -0.62 -3.83 8.81
N ILE A 167 -0.34 -2.56 9.13
CA ILE A 167 1.03 -2.09 9.33
C ILE A 167 1.79 -2.95 10.36
N ASP A 168 1.14 -3.36 11.45
CA ASP A 168 1.75 -4.12 12.55
C ASP A 168 1.98 -5.60 12.21
N ALA A 169 1.25 -6.13 11.22
CA ALA A 169 1.40 -7.50 10.74
C ALA A 169 2.42 -7.63 9.59
N LEU A 170 3.00 -6.51 9.13
CA LEU A 170 4.00 -6.53 8.05
C LEU A 170 5.31 -7.11 8.54
N THR A 171 5.87 -8.02 7.74
CA THR A 171 7.19 -8.60 7.97
C THR A 171 8.22 -8.05 7.00
N LEU A 172 9.50 -8.29 7.31
CA LEU A 172 10.58 -8.01 6.37
C LEU A 172 10.40 -8.76 5.05
N ASN A 173 9.96 -10.02 5.12
CA ASN A 173 9.74 -10.86 3.95
C ASN A 173 8.63 -10.31 3.04
N ASP A 174 7.57 -9.74 3.61
CA ASP A 174 6.50 -9.10 2.84
C ASP A 174 7.04 -7.92 2.03
N LEU A 175 7.88 -7.06 2.66
CA LEU A 175 8.50 -5.92 1.99
C LEU A 175 9.44 -6.37 0.86
N GLU A 176 10.29 -7.37 1.11
CA GLU A 176 11.26 -7.84 0.12
C GLU A 176 10.58 -8.55 -1.05
N THR A 177 9.58 -9.39 -0.77
CA THR A 177 8.75 -10.04 -1.81
C THR A 177 8.01 -8.99 -2.63
N PHE A 178 7.43 -7.98 -1.98
CA PHE A 178 6.75 -6.88 -2.65
C PHE A 178 7.67 -6.13 -3.62
N ILE A 179 8.89 -5.78 -3.18
CA ILE A 179 9.87 -5.08 -4.02
C ILE A 179 10.23 -5.92 -5.25
N GLN A 180 10.52 -7.21 -5.06
CA GLN A 180 10.88 -8.12 -6.14
C GLN A 180 9.73 -8.28 -7.15
N GLN A 181 8.51 -8.46 -6.67
CA GLN A 181 7.33 -8.63 -7.53
C GLN A 181 6.98 -7.33 -8.27
N LEU A 182 7.12 -6.18 -7.62
CA LEU A 182 6.93 -4.87 -8.25
C LEU A 182 7.98 -4.63 -9.35
N GLN A 183 9.24 -5.01 -9.12
CA GLN A 183 10.31 -4.96 -10.14
C GLN A 183 9.96 -5.82 -11.35
N LYS A 184 9.55 -7.09 -11.12
CA LYS A 184 9.14 -8.01 -12.19
C LYS A 184 7.97 -7.43 -13.00
N ALA A 185 6.93 -6.92 -12.33
CA ALA A 185 5.78 -6.30 -12.97
C ALA A 185 6.17 -5.06 -13.80
N TYR A 186 7.07 -4.22 -13.27
CA TYR A 186 7.54 -3.04 -13.98
C TYR A 186 8.34 -3.38 -15.25
N LEU A 187 9.24 -4.37 -15.16
CA LEU A 187 10.02 -4.85 -16.30
C LEU A 187 9.13 -5.47 -17.38
N ALA A 188 8.14 -6.29 -16.97
CA ALA A 188 7.17 -6.90 -17.89
C ALA A 188 6.32 -5.85 -18.63
N ALA A 189 5.99 -4.74 -17.98
CA ALA A 189 5.20 -3.67 -18.58
C ALA A 189 5.95 -2.87 -19.67
N LYS A 190 7.26 -3.11 -19.89
CA LYS A 190 8.11 -2.44 -20.90
C LYS A 190 8.01 -0.90 -20.90
N ARG A 191 7.68 -0.29 -19.76
CA ARG A 191 7.49 1.16 -19.63
C ARG A 191 8.84 1.89 -19.62
N ARG A 192 8.98 2.93 -20.45
CA ARG A 192 10.17 3.79 -20.47
C ARG A 192 9.98 4.94 -19.46
N HIS A 193 10.74 4.93 -18.37
CA HIS A 193 10.91 6.10 -17.50
C HIS A 193 12.27 6.75 -17.72
N LYS A 194 12.31 8.09 -17.60
CA LYS A 194 13.55 8.89 -17.70
C LYS A 194 14.61 8.50 -16.66
N SER A 195 14.22 7.91 -15.53
CA SER A 195 15.12 7.53 -14.45
C SER A 195 14.63 6.24 -13.78
N VAL A 196 15.43 5.18 -13.95
CA VAL A 196 15.21 3.85 -13.36
C VAL A 196 16.40 3.52 -12.48
N LYS A 197 16.15 3.00 -11.28
CA LYS A 197 17.17 2.56 -10.32
C LYS A 197 16.74 1.24 -9.72
N ASN A 198 17.59 0.22 -9.78
CA ASN A 198 17.31 -1.14 -9.30
C ASN A 198 16.01 -1.72 -9.89
N GLY A 199 15.79 -1.58 -11.20
CA GLY A 199 14.62 -2.16 -11.88
C GLY A 199 13.27 -1.50 -11.58
N LEU A 200 13.24 -0.35 -10.88
CA LEU A 200 12.04 0.45 -10.63
C LEU A 200 12.27 1.93 -10.98
N PRO A 201 11.21 2.72 -11.22
CA PRO A 201 11.32 4.17 -11.31
C PRO A 201 12.02 4.72 -10.05
N SER A 202 12.96 5.66 -10.21
CA SER A 202 13.78 6.17 -9.10
C SER A 202 12.96 6.69 -7.91
N ARG A 203 11.78 7.26 -8.19
CA ARG A 203 10.79 7.65 -7.17
C ARG A 203 10.39 6.49 -6.27
N TRP A 204 10.03 5.33 -6.84
CA TRP A 204 9.64 4.14 -6.08
C TRP A 204 10.80 3.62 -5.24
N THR A 205 12.00 3.54 -5.82
CA THR A 205 13.20 3.09 -5.11
C THR A 205 13.51 3.98 -3.90
N ASN A 206 13.38 5.30 -4.03
CA ASN A 206 13.59 6.25 -2.93
C ASN A 206 12.47 6.16 -1.86
N GLN A 207 11.22 6.02 -2.29
CA GLN A 207 10.06 5.84 -1.39
C GLN A 207 10.21 4.56 -0.56
N LEU A 208 10.53 3.42 -1.19
CA LEU A 208 10.69 2.13 -0.53
C LEU A 208 11.89 2.11 0.42
N SER A 209 13.00 2.74 0.03
CA SER A 209 14.17 2.88 0.90
C SER A 209 13.86 3.69 2.15
N SER A 210 13.13 4.81 2.00
CA SER A 210 12.80 5.68 3.14
C SER A 210 11.71 5.03 4.00
N LEU A 211 10.73 4.37 3.38
CA LEU A 211 9.71 3.58 4.05
C LEU A 211 10.33 2.53 4.97
N ARG A 212 11.29 1.72 4.47
CA ARG A 212 11.98 0.71 5.29
C ARG A 212 12.65 1.32 6.51
N ASN A 213 13.25 2.50 6.37
CA ASN A 213 13.88 3.22 7.48
C ASN A 213 12.85 3.60 8.55
N VAL A 214 11.72 4.18 8.15
CA VAL A 214 10.64 4.55 9.08
C VAL A 214 10.09 3.30 9.79
N LEU A 215 9.78 2.23 9.04
CA LEU A 215 9.23 1.00 9.62
C LEU A 215 10.20 0.32 10.61
N TYR A 216 11.51 0.40 10.37
CA TYR A 216 12.52 -0.07 11.32
C TYR A 216 12.48 0.73 12.63
N HIS A 217 12.46 2.06 12.54
CA HIS A 217 12.40 2.93 13.73
C HIS A 217 11.05 2.87 14.48
N MET A 218 9.99 2.44 13.80
CA MET A 218 8.71 2.12 14.42
C MET A 218 8.69 0.73 15.10
N GLY A 219 9.76 -0.06 14.96
CA GLY A 219 9.85 -1.42 15.53
C GLY A 219 9.09 -2.49 14.76
N ILE A 220 8.55 -2.18 13.57
CA ILE A 220 7.76 -3.11 12.76
C ILE A 220 8.67 -4.10 12.03
N ILE A 221 9.79 -3.62 11.48
CA ILE A 221 10.73 -4.46 10.72
C ILE A 221 12.07 -4.51 11.47
N PRO A 222 12.68 -5.69 11.67
CA PRO A 222 13.85 -5.83 12.54
C PRO A 222 15.18 -5.34 11.94
N GLN A 223 15.23 -5.03 10.63
CA GLN A 223 16.50 -4.78 9.93
C GLN A 223 16.44 -3.63 8.91
N LEU A 224 17.38 -2.69 9.05
CA LEU A 224 17.72 -1.70 8.01
C LEU A 224 18.47 -2.37 6.85
N SER A 225 18.24 -1.88 5.63
CA SER A 225 19.13 -2.20 4.51
C SER A 225 20.52 -1.67 4.85
N ARG A 226 21.55 -2.53 4.81
CA ARG A 226 22.95 -2.08 4.92
C ARG A 226 23.21 -1.04 3.83
N SER A 227 23.38 0.23 4.21
CA SER A 227 23.78 1.26 3.27
C SER A 227 25.17 0.92 2.76
N THR A 228 25.27 0.53 1.49
CA THR A 228 26.56 0.45 0.77
C THR A 228 27.16 1.83 0.52
N ARG A 229 26.39 2.90 0.78
CA ARG A 229 26.88 4.29 0.86
C ARG A 229 27.18 4.64 2.31
N ARG A 230 28.13 3.95 2.94
CA ARG A 230 28.93 4.66 3.93
C ARG A 230 29.92 5.50 3.13
N THR A 231 29.79 6.82 3.21
CA THR A 231 30.93 7.68 2.88
C THR A 231 32.11 7.15 3.70
N SER A 232 33.26 6.88 3.07
CA SER A 232 34.40 6.35 3.82
C SER A 232 34.67 7.25 5.02
N PHE A 233 35.13 6.67 6.12
CA PHE A 233 35.51 7.42 7.31
C PHE A 233 36.39 8.61 6.94
N GLU A 234 37.33 8.40 6.01
CA GLU A 234 38.21 9.42 5.43
C GLU A 234 37.45 10.58 4.78
N LYS A 235 36.36 10.29 4.06
CA LYS A 235 35.52 11.33 3.42
C LYS A 235 34.69 12.11 4.42
N GLN A 236 34.27 11.47 5.52
CA GLN A 236 33.52 12.14 6.59
C GLN A 236 34.41 13.01 7.48
N TRP A 237 35.70 12.66 7.57
CA TRP A 237 36.68 13.32 8.44
C TRP A 237 37.62 14.27 7.69
N LYS A 238 37.38 14.50 6.39
CA LYS A 238 38.25 15.33 5.53
C LYS A 238 38.41 16.77 6.04
N ASP A 239 37.37 17.31 6.66
CA ASP A 239 37.34 18.70 7.13
C ASP A 239 37.72 18.82 8.63
N ILE A 240 38.09 17.71 9.28
CA ILE A 240 38.50 17.71 10.69
C ILE A 240 40.02 17.92 10.78
N PRO A 241 40.51 18.82 11.65
CA PRO A 241 41.94 19.05 11.81
C PRO A 241 42.72 17.76 12.10
N PRO A 242 43.90 17.57 11.50
CA PRO A 242 44.68 16.33 11.62
C PRO A 242 45.09 16.00 13.06
N GLY A 243 45.24 17.02 13.92
CA GLY A 243 45.52 16.85 15.35
C GLY A 243 44.41 16.14 16.13
N ILE A 244 43.18 16.12 15.63
CA ILE A 244 42.02 15.43 16.24
C ILE A 244 41.70 14.14 15.48
N ALA A 245 41.81 14.15 14.14
CA ALA A 245 41.51 12.99 13.32
C ALA A 245 42.46 11.81 13.56
N ALA A 246 43.77 12.09 13.72
CA ALA A 246 44.77 11.03 13.86
C ALA A 246 44.67 10.23 15.18
N PRO A 247 44.48 10.86 16.36
CA PRO A 247 44.26 10.13 17.61
C PRO A 247 43.00 9.26 17.59
N VAL A 248 41.88 9.79 17.07
CA VAL A 248 40.62 9.04 17.00
C VAL A 248 40.74 7.86 16.03
N HIS A 249 41.40 8.04 14.90
CA HIS A 249 41.64 6.95 13.96
C HIS A 249 42.51 5.84 14.58
N ARG A 250 43.54 6.21 15.35
CA ARG A 250 44.38 5.24 16.08
C ARG A 250 43.57 4.50 17.15
N TYR A 251 42.75 5.22 17.91
CA TYR A 251 41.89 4.64 18.94
C TYR A 251 40.85 3.66 18.36
N LEU A 252 40.14 4.05 17.29
CA LEU A 252 39.17 3.18 16.62
C LEU A 252 39.82 1.93 16.02
N ARG A 253 41.03 2.05 15.47
CA ARG A 253 41.80 0.90 14.96
C ARG A 253 42.22 -0.04 16.09
N GLN A 254 42.62 0.51 17.24
CA GLN A 254 42.97 -0.28 18.43
C GLN A 254 41.75 -1.00 19.02
N MET A 255 40.61 -0.33 19.12
CA MET A 255 39.34 -0.92 19.54
C MET A 255 38.89 -2.05 18.60
N GLY A 256 39.02 -1.85 17.29
CA GLY A 256 38.67 -2.86 16.28
C GLY A 256 39.56 -4.12 16.31
N LEU A 257 40.79 -4.01 16.82
CA LEU A 257 41.66 -5.16 17.08
C LEU A 257 41.30 -5.88 18.39
N SER A 258 40.89 -5.14 19.43
CA SER A 258 40.50 -5.73 20.73
C SER A 258 39.14 -6.44 20.73
N LEU A 259 38.26 -6.11 19.79
CA LEU A 259 36.88 -6.62 19.70
C LEU A 259 36.72 -7.79 18.71
N ARG A 260 37.81 -8.37 18.20
CA ARG A 260 37.74 -9.64 17.47
C ARG A 260 37.68 -10.78 18.50
N PRO A 261 36.60 -11.58 18.56
CA PRO A 261 36.66 -12.86 19.26
C PRO A 261 37.61 -13.77 18.47
N GLU A 262 38.35 -14.63 19.18
CA GLU A 262 39.03 -15.78 18.58
C GLU A 262 38.04 -16.73 17.89
#